data_AF-A0A9P8AM35-F1
#
_entry.id   AF-A0A9P8AM35-F1
#
_cell.length_a   1.000
_cell.length_b   1.000
_cell.length_c   1.000
_cell.angle_alpha   90.00
_cell.angle_beta   90.00
_cell.angle_gamma   90.00
#
_symmetry.space_group_name_H-M   'P 1'
#
loop_
_entity.id
_entity.type
_entity.pdbx_description
1 polymer ?
#
loop_
_entity_poly.entity_id
_entity_poly.type
_entity_poly.pdbx_seq_one_letter_code
_entity_poly.pdbx_strand_id
1 'polypeptide(L)' 'LPAPPSHLLNNSCLQTMLYILKDFIAVNTPFNTDCLNNILQFYPNTSLVFSVIHGLHDRFWPLDLSE' A
#
# COMPACT_ATOMS: atom_id res chain seq x y z
N LEU A 1 11.49 0.10 -1.45
CA LEU A 1 11.56 1.58 -1.59
C LEU A 1 12.02 2.17 -0.26
N PRO A 2 12.73 3.30 -0.23
CA PRO A 2 13.03 3.97 1.03
C PRO A 2 11.70 4.37 1.71
N ALA A 3 11.64 4.19 3.03
CA ALA A 3 10.49 4.63 3.81
C ALA A 3 10.31 6.16 3.69
N PRO A 4 9.08 6.68 3.81
CA PRO A 4 8.86 8.11 3.89
C PRO A 4 9.63 8.71 5.08
N PRO A 5 10.10 9.97 4.97
CA PRO A 5 10.76 10.66 6.07
C PRO A 5 9.93 10.63 7.36
N SER A 6 10.56 10.30 8.49
CA SER A 6 9.86 10.09 9.77
C SER A 6 9.05 11.31 10.25
N HIS A 7 9.51 12.52 9.92
CA HIS A 7 8.81 13.76 10.27
C HIS A 7 7.48 13.94 9.51
N LEU A 8 7.32 13.31 8.35
CA LEU A 8 6.05 13.29 7.61
C LEU A 8 5.11 12.21 8.16
N LEU A 9 5.67 11.06 8.54
CA LEU A 9 4.92 9.96 9.15
C LEU A 9 4.32 10.36 10.51
N ASN A 10 5.06 11.11 11.30
CA ASN A 10 4.65 11.53 12.66
C ASN A 10 3.83 12.83 12.68
N ASN A 11 3.49 13.39 11.52
CA ASN A 11 2.71 14.63 11.44
C ASN A 11 1.22 14.32 11.61
N SER A 12 0.64 14.72 12.75
CA SER A 12 -0.77 14.47 13.09
C SER A 12 -1.77 15.11 12.11
N CYS A 13 -1.43 16.26 11.53
CA CYS A 13 -2.26 16.91 10.51
C CYS A 13 -2.30 16.06 9.23
N LEU A 14 -1.15 15.56 8.77
CA LEU A 14 -1.08 14.70 7.60
C LEU A 14 -1.83 13.38 7.83
N GLN A 15 -1.67 12.74 8.99
CA GLN A 15 -2.41 11.52 9.32
C GLN A 15 -3.93 11.75 9.29
N THR A 16 -4.39 12.85 9.88
CA THR A 16 -5.82 13.21 9.90
C THR A 16 -6.35 13.48 8.50
N MET A 17 -5.62 14.24 7.68
CA MET A 17 -6.02 14.53 6.31
C MET A 17 -6.06 13.27 5.45
N LEU A 18 -5.06 12.39 5.58
CA LEU A 18 -5.07 11.08 4.92
C LEU A 18 -6.33 10.31 5.34
N TYR A 19 -6.59 10.12 6.63
CA TYR A 19 -7.78 9.39 7.08
C TYR A 19 -9.09 9.94 6.49
N ILE A 20 -9.27 11.27 6.44
CA ILE A 20 -10.45 11.91 5.87
C ILE A 20 -10.54 11.70 4.35
N LEU A 21 -9.41 11.82 3.65
CA LEU A 21 -9.35 11.73 2.19
C LEU A 21 -9.20 10.30 1.66
N LYS A 22 -9.25 9.29 2.54
CA LYS A 22 -8.88 7.92 2.19
C LYS A 22 -9.65 7.37 1.00
N ASP A 23 -10.95 7.66 0.92
CA ASP A 23 -11.82 7.15 -0.14
C ASP A 23 -11.60 7.91 -1.46
N PHE A 24 -11.06 9.13 -1.41
CA PHE A 24 -10.77 9.96 -2.57
C PHE A 24 -9.40 9.67 -3.19
N ILE A 25 -8.42 9.27 -2.38
CA ILE A 25 -7.07 8.92 -2.85
C ILE A 25 -6.87 7.41 -2.96
N ALA A 26 -7.85 6.60 -2.53
CA ALA A 26 -7.85 5.17 -2.73
C ALA A 26 -7.77 4.81 -4.21
N VAL A 27 -6.76 4.04 -4.57
CA VAL A 27 -6.65 3.45 -5.91
C VAL A 27 -7.38 2.12 -5.90
N ASN A 28 -8.56 2.08 -6.52
CA ASN A 28 -9.25 0.81 -6.78
C ASN A 28 -8.66 0.16 -8.03
N THR A 29 -8.16 -1.07 -7.88
CA THR A 29 -7.70 -1.89 -9.00
C THR A 29 -8.91 -2.57 -9.66
N PRO A 30 -9.07 -2.48 -11.00
CA PRO A 30 -10.21 -3.07 -11.69
C PRO A 30 -10.08 -4.60 -11.90
N PHE A 31 -9.13 -5.24 -11.23
CA PHE A 31 -8.84 -6.67 -11.37
C PHE A 31 -8.62 -7.31 -9.99
N ASN A 32 -8.83 -8.62 -9.92
CA ASN A 32 -8.67 -9.39 -8.69
C ASN A 32 -7.18 -9.51 -8.33
N THR A 33 -6.77 -8.83 -7.25
CA THR A 33 -5.40 -8.84 -6.73
C THR A 33 -4.95 -10.23 -6.26
N ASP A 34 -5.86 -11.06 -5.73
CA ASP A 34 -5.55 -12.44 -5.30
C ASP A 34 -5.16 -13.32 -6.49
N CYS A 35 -5.86 -13.13 -7.62
CA CYS A 35 -5.53 -13.80 -8.87
C CYS A 35 -4.12 -13.40 -9.34
N LEU A 36 -3.79 -12.11 -9.28
CA LEU A 36 -2.45 -11.62 -9.62
C LEU A 36 -1.37 -12.20 -8.70
N ASN A 37 -1.64 -12.29 -7.39
CA ASN A 37 -0.73 -12.91 -6.43
C ASN A 37 -0.45 -14.38 -6.79
N ASN A 38 -1.50 -15.15 -7.11
CA ASN A 38 -1.35 -16.55 -7.51
C ASN A 38 -0.53 -16.73 -8.79
N ILE A 39 -0.63 -15.81 -9.75
CA ILE A 39 0.18 -15.82 -10.98
C ILE A 39 1.64 -15.52 -10.67
N LEU A 40 1.91 -14.59 -9.75
CA LEU A 40 3.25 -14.09 -9.45
C LEU A 40 3.96 -14.83 -8.30
N GLN A 41 3.31 -15.77 -7.62
CA GLN A 41 3.86 -16.44 -6.43
C GLN A 41 5.20 -17.17 -6.68
N PHE A 42 5.47 -17.58 -7.92
CA PHE A 42 6.70 -18.27 -8.31
C PHE A 42 7.71 -17.35 -9.02
N TYR A 43 7.45 -16.04 -9.05
CA TYR A 43 8.34 -15.09 -9.70
C TYR A 43 9.64 -14.93 -8.91
N PRO A 44 10.82 -14.87 -9.56
CA PRO A 44 12.11 -14.85 -8.87
C PRO A 44 12.31 -13.64 -7.95
N ASN A 45 11.67 -12.51 -8.24
CA ASN A 45 11.77 -11.29 -7.45
C ASN A 45 10.60 -11.17 -6.46
N THR A 46 10.61 -12.02 -5.44
CA THR A 46 9.55 -12.10 -4.42
C THR A 46 9.37 -10.78 -3.67
N SER A 47 10.44 -10.02 -3.41
CA SER A 47 10.35 -8.71 -2.73
C SER A 47 9.56 -7.67 -3.54
N LEU A 48 9.74 -7.67 -4.86
CA LEU A 48 8.97 -6.81 -5.75
C LEU A 48 7.50 -7.25 -5.81
N VAL A 49 7.26 -8.55 -5.97
CA VAL A 49 5.89 -9.11 -5.99
C VAL A 49 5.16 -8.78 -4.70
N PHE A 50 5.79 -9.00 -3.54
CA PHE A 50 5.20 -8.67 -2.25
C PHE A 50 4.85 -7.18 -2.14
N SER A 51 5.78 -6.29 -2.51
CA SER A 51 5.54 -4.84 -2.45
C SER A 51 4.39 -4.40 -3.35
N VAL A 52 4.27 -5.00 -4.55
CA VAL A 52 3.20 -4.68 -5.49
C VAL A 52 1.86 -5.26 -5.03
N ILE A 53 1.81 -6.53 -4.64
CA ILE A 53 0.57 -7.18 -4.16
C ILE A 53 0.04 -6.48 -2.91
N HIS A 54 0.92 -6.19 -1.94
CA HIS A 54 0.56 -5.43 -0.75
C HIS A 54 0.05 -4.03 -1.11
N GLY A 55 0.72 -3.33 -2.02
CA GLY A 55 0.26 -2.02 -2.49
C GLY A 55 -1.11 -2.08 -3.17
N LEU A 56 -1.35 -3.08 -4.00
CA LEU A 56 -2.64 -3.23 -4.70
C LEU A 56 -3.77 -3.68 -3.76
N HIS A 57 -3.46 -4.50 -2.76
CA HIS A 57 -4.42 -4.95 -1.75
C HIS A 57 -4.80 -3.81 -0.80
N ASP A 58 -3.81 -3.07 -0.32
CA ASP A 58 -3.99 -2.00 0.65
C ASP A 58 -4.12 -0.62 -0.01
N ARG A 59 -4.44 -0.59 -1.32
CA ARG A 59 -4.73 0.63 -2.11
C ARG A 59 -3.61 1.68 -2.14
N PHE A 60 -2.37 1.23 -1.98
CA PHE A 60 -1.18 2.07 -1.79
C PHE A 60 -1.36 3.06 -0.63
N TRP A 61 -2.22 2.69 0.33
CA TRP A 61 -2.43 3.44 1.54
C TRP A 61 -1.15 3.43 2.37
N PRO A 62 -0.63 4.61 2.77
CA PRO A 62 0.47 4.61 3.71
C PRO A 62 -0.09 4.17 5.06
N LEU A 63 0.57 3.18 5.66
CA LEU A 63 0.47 2.83 7.07
C LEU A 63 -0.74 1.94 7.41
N ASP A 64 -0.61 0.64 7.15
CA ASP A 64 -1.05 -0.28 8.18
C ASP A 64 0.05 -0.32 9.26
N LEU A 65 -0.08 0.56 10.25
CA LEU A 65 0.72 0.58 11.49
C LEU A 65 0.09 -0.35 12.54
N SER A 66 -0.61 -1.39 12.11
CA SER A 66 -1.04 -2.44 13.02
C SER A 66 0.20 -3.22 13.46
N GLU A 67 0.69 -2.87 14.65
CA GLU A 67 1.55 -3.74 15.49
C GLU A 67 0.91 -5.12 15.72
#